data_AF-A0A7J3EM13-F1
#
_entry.id   AF-A0A7J3EM13-F1
#
_cell.length_a   1.000
_cell.length_b   1.000
_cell.length_c   1.000
_cell.angle_alpha   90.00
_cell.angle_beta   90.00
_cell.angle_gamma   90.00
#
_symmetry.space_group_name_H-M   'P 1'
#
loop_
_entity.id
_entity.type
_entity.pdbx_description
1 polymer ?
#
loop_
_entity_poly.entity_id
_entity_poly.type
_entity_poly.pdbx_seq_one_letter_code
_entity_poly.pdbx_strand_id
1 'polypeptide(L)'
;MYDVIIKRGFLIDGTGAPPWRKDIGVADGVIVKIGDLTSERAEEVVDAEGLFIAPGFIDLHNHSDSSIFVVPTADNYVTQGVTTVVVGNCGYSPAPLTDNNREFLEYSEREFIKEVGGIPWRSFSEYLARLEALEKSLNVAVLVGHGTLRSAVLGVGEVKPSEKQLDEMKYLLAEAMDAGAFGMSSGLIYVPGMFSDTRELIELAKVVSRYGGVYA
;
A
#
# COMPACT_ATOMS: atom_id res chain seq x y z
N MET A 1 13.30 27.08 -12.29
CA MET A 1 14.58 26.49 -11.88
C MET A 1 14.27 25.03 -11.57
N TYR A 2 15.16 24.09 -11.87
CA TYR A 2 14.92 22.68 -11.56
C TYR A 2 15.48 22.37 -10.17
N ASP A 3 14.81 21.48 -9.44
CA ASP A 3 15.32 20.97 -8.16
C ASP A 3 16.42 19.94 -8.46
N VAL A 4 16.10 18.98 -9.33
CA VAL A 4 17.02 17.92 -9.75
C VAL A 4 17.07 17.86 -11.27
N ILE A 5 18.27 17.70 -11.83
CA ILE A 5 18.44 17.20 -13.20
C ILE A 5 19.26 15.91 -13.18
N ILE A 6 18.74 14.86 -13.81
CA ILE A 6 19.45 13.61 -14.07
C ILE A 6 19.96 13.65 -15.52
N LYS A 7 21.28 13.61 -15.74
CA LYS A 7 21.90 13.75 -17.07
C LYS A 7 22.56 12.48 -17.59
N ARG A 8 22.73 12.39 -18.91
CA ARG A 8 23.60 11.43 -19.62
C ARG A 8 23.27 9.93 -19.47
N GLY A 9 22.15 9.58 -18.84
CA GLY A 9 21.68 8.20 -18.73
C GLY A 9 20.89 7.71 -19.94
N PHE A 10 20.60 6.40 -19.93
CA PHE A 10 19.67 5.76 -20.85
C PHE A 10 18.30 5.63 -20.19
N LEU A 11 17.32 6.38 -20.68
CA LEU A 11 15.95 6.36 -20.17
C LEU A 11 15.22 5.10 -20.65
N ILE A 12 14.67 4.34 -19.69
CA ILE A 12 13.65 3.31 -19.87
C ILE A 12 12.39 3.86 -19.21
N ASP A 13 11.43 4.33 -19.99
CA ASP A 13 10.27 5.07 -19.47
C ASP A 13 9.12 4.18 -18.93
N GLY A 14 9.29 2.87 -18.97
CA GLY A 14 8.29 1.89 -18.51
C GLY A 14 7.22 1.53 -19.55
N THR A 15 7.22 2.13 -20.74
CA THR A 15 6.24 1.83 -21.81
C THR A 15 6.54 0.54 -22.59
N GLY A 16 7.73 -0.03 -22.39
CA GLY A 16 8.25 -1.16 -23.17
C GLY A 16 9.03 -0.74 -24.42
N ALA A 17 9.17 0.56 -24.70
CA ALA A 17 10.02 1.05 -25.78
C ALA A 17 11.53 0.82 -25.50
N PRO A 18 12.38 0.74 -26.54
CA PRO A 18 13.83 0.61 -26.36
C PRO A 18 14.44 1.81 -25.62
N PRO A 19 15.52 1.63 -24.83
CA PRO A 19 16.14 2.73 -24.09
C PRO A 19 16.72 3.82 -25.01
N TRP A 20 16.64 5.09 -24.59
CA TRP A 20 17.24 6.22 -25.32
C TRP A 20 17.94 7.23 -24.41
N ARG A 21 18.89 8.00 -24.94
CA ARG A 21 19.61 9.02 -24.17
C ARG A 21 18.82 10.32 -24.08
N LYS A 22 18.38 10.69 -22.87
CA LYS A 22 17.75 11.97 -22.53
C LYS A 22 18.05 12.35 -21.09
N ASP A 23 18.03 13.65 -20.82
CA ASP A 23 18.08 14.19 -19.47
C ASP A 23 16.66 14.36 -18.92
N ILE A 24 16.50 14.25 -17.61
CA ILE A 24 15.23 14.45 -16.90
C ILE A 24 15.37 15.63 -15.96
N GLY A 25 14.44 16.59 -16.04
CA GLY A 25 14.31 17.71 -15.13
C GLY A 25 13.11 17.51 -14.20
N VAL A 26 13.35 17.65 -12.91
CA VAL A 26 12.36 17.56 -11.84
C VAL A 26 12.22 18.93 -11.17
N ALA A 27 10.99 19.34 -10.91
CA ALA A 27 10.67 20.52 -10.11
C ALA A 27 9.38 20.25 -9.32
N ASP A 28 9.34 20.67 -8.05
CA ASP A 28 8.20 20.48 -7.14
C ASP A 28 7.72 19.02 -7.08
N GLY A 29 8.67 18.08 -7.06
CA GLY A 29 8.38 16.63 -6.99
C GLY A 29 7.82 16.01 -8.27
N VAL A 30 7.73 16.76 -9.38
CA VAL A 30 7.20 16.27 -10.65
C VAL A 30 8.24 16.31 -11.76
N ILE A 31 8.17 15.35 -12.69
CA ILE A 31 8.96 15.38 -13.92
C ILE A 31 8.37 16.46 -14.83
N VAL A 32 9.07 17.59 -14.96
CA VAL A 32 8.62 18.74 -15.75
C VAL A 32 9.17 18.73 -17.19
N LYS A 33 10.27 18.01 -17.44
CA LYS A 33 10.87 17.92 -18.78
C LYS A 33 11.69 16.65 -18.96
N ILE A 34 11.55 16.05 -20.13
CA ILE A 34 12.42 14.99 -20.65
C ILE A 34 12.99 15.49 -21.97
N GLY A 35 14.31 15.65 -22.08
CA GLY A 35 14.86 16.39 -23.22
C GLY A 35 16.37 16.58 -23.18
N ASP A 36 16.83 17.56 -23.94
CA ASP A 36 18.17 18.13 -23.80
C ASP A 36 18.13 19.21 -22.71
N LEU A 37 18.91 19.01 -21.65
CA LEU A 37 19.04 19.93 -20.51
C LEU A 37 20.51 20.35 -20.33
N THR A 38 21.33 20.27 -21.39
CA THR A 38 22.78 20.52 -21.30
C THR A 38 23.09 21.92 -20.77
N SER A 39 22.38 22.95 -21.22
CA SER A 39 22.55 24.35 -20.79
C SER A 39 21.76 24.72 -19.53
N GLU A 40 20.95 23.80 -19.00
CA GLU A 40 20.07 24.06 -17.85
C GLU A 40 20.80 23.81 -16.52
N ARG A 41 20.36 24.54 -15.50
CA ARG A 41 20.87 24.45 -14.12
C ARG A 41 19.80 23.94 -13.17
N ALA A 42 20.23 23.21 -12.16
CA ALA A 42 19.40 22.71 -11.06
C ALA A 42 20.10 22.91 -9.73
N GLU A 43 19.36 22.75 -8.63
CA GLU A 43 19.96 22.69 -7.29
C GLU A 43 20.86 21.45 -7.14
N GLU A 44 20.39 20.31 -7.65
CA GLU A 44 21.14 19.05 -7.71
C GLU A 44 21.26 18.54 -9.14
N VAL A 45 22.45 18.05 -9.51
CA VAL A 45 22.70 17.40 -10.80
C VAL A 45 23.26 16.00 -10.57
N VAL A 46 22.52 14.99 -11.01
CA VAL A 46 22.90 13.58 -10.96
C VAL A 46 23.48 13.18 -12.31
N ASP A 47 24.70 12.65 -12.31
CA ASP A 47 25.34 12.10 -13.51
C ASP A 47 25.06 10.60 -13.63
N ALA A 48 24.24 10.23 -14.61
CA ALA A 48 23.86 8.84 -14.89
C ALA A 48 24.61 8.28 -16.11
N GLU A 49 25.80 8.80 -16.45
CA GLU A 49 26.60 8.29 -17.55
C GLU A 49 26.87 6.78 -17.40
N GLY A 50 26.54 6.01 -18.45
CA GLY A 50 26.69 4.55 -18.45
C GLY A 50 25.63 3.80 -17.65
N LEU A 51 24.68 4.51 -17.03
CA LEU A 51 23.59 3.96 -16.23
C LEU A 51 22.24 4.09 -16.95
N PHE A 52 21.27 3.33 -16.45
CA PHE A 52 19.87 3.45 -16.86
C PHE A 52 19.11 4.36 -15.89
N ILE A 53 18.16 5.12 -16.43
CA ILE A 53 17.19 5.90 -15.68
C ILE A 53 15.84 5.26 -15.93
N ALA A 54 15.12 4.89 -14.88
CA ALA A 54 13.81 4.24 -14.96
C ALA A 54 12.83 4.86 -13.95
N PRO A 55 11.51 4.70 -14.15
CA PRO A 55 10.55 4.88 -13.07
C PRO A 55 10.96 4.07 -11.86
N GLY A 56 10.72 4.61 -10.67
CA GLY A 56 10.91 3.87 -9.43
C GLY A 56 10.05 2.61 -9.42
N PHE A 57 10.58 1.52 -8.86
CA PHE A 57 9.87 0.25 -8.86
C PHE A 57 8.66 0.29 -7.92
N ILE A 58 7.61 -0.43 -8.32
CA ILE A 58 6.38 -0.60 -7.55
C ILE A 58 6.34 -2.06 -7.07
N ASP A 59 6.51 -2.25 -5.77
CA ASP A 59 6.35 -3.56 -5.13
C ASP A 59 4.88 -3.80 -4.84
N LEU A 60 4.25 -4.67 -5.64
CA LEU A 60 2.81 -4.95 -5.55
C LEU A 60 2.43 -5.87 -4.40
N HIS A 61 3.39 -6.51 -3.72
CA HIS A 61 3.09 -7.52 -2.71
C HIS A 61 3.95 -7.37 -1.46
N ASN A 62 3.52 -6.47 -0.58
CA ASN A 62 4.26 -6.06 0.58
C ASN A 62 3.45 -6.25 1.88
N HIS A 63 4.18 -6.46 2.99
CA HIS A 63 3.63 -6.63 4.35
C HIS A 63 4.23 -5.65 5.35
N SER A 64 4.62 -4.46 4.90
CA SER A 64 5.14 -3.37 5.75
C SER A 64 4.03 -2.51 6.34
N ASP A 65 2.81 -3.05 6.45
CA ASP A 65 1.58 -2.35 6.85
C ASP A 65 1.78 -1.50 8.12
N SER A 66 2.50 -2.06 9.09
CA SER A 66 2.81 -1.45 10.39
C SER A 66 4.30 -1.21 10.60
N SER A 67 5.19 -1.98 9.97
CA SER A 67 6.65 -1.83 10.16
C SER A 67 7.17 -0.50 9.60
N ILE A 68 6.49 0.11 8.62
CA ILE A 68 6.84 1.42 8.09
C ILE A 68 6.82 2.52 9.16
N PHE A 69 6.01 2.39 10.22
CA PHE A 69 6.00 3.32 11.34
C PHE A 69 7.22 3.18 12.27
N VAL A 70 7.90 2.03 12.24
CA VAL A 70 9.12 1.78 13.03
C VAL A 70 10.35 2.19 12.23
N VAL A 71 10.38 1.86 10.93
CA VAL A 71 11.50 2.15 10.03
C VAL A 71 10.99 2.90 8.80
N PRO A 72 10.64 4.20 8.93
CA PRO A 72 10.07 4.99 7.83
C PRO A 72 11.04 5.24 6.68
N THR A 73 12.34 5.06 6.91
CA THR A 73 13.39 5.16 5.89
C THR A 73 13.29 4.05 4.86
N ALA A 74 12.77 2.88 5.25
CA ALA A 74 12.54 1.72 4.39
C ALA A 74 13.77 1.34 3.53
N ASP A 75 14.96 1.42 4.11
CA ASP A 75 16.24 1.29 3.39
C ASP A 75 16.35 -0.02 2.60
N ASN A 76 15.77 -1.11 3.13
CA ASN A 76 15.73 -2.41 2.48
C ASN A 76 14.99 -2.39 1.13
N TYR A 77 14.04 -1.48 0.92
CA TYR A 77 13.29 -1.29 -0.31
C TYR A 77 13.91 -0.20 -1.19
N VAL A 78 14.29 0.93 -0.59
CA VAL A 78 14.89 2.06 -1.32
C VAL A 78 16.19 1.64 -2.00
N THR A 79 17.03 0.84 -1.34
CA THR A 79 18.29 0.34 -1.91
C THR A 79 18.10 -0.66 -3.06
N GLN A 80 16.88 -1.15 -3.27
CA GLN A 80 16.50 -1.98 -4.42
C GLN A 80 15.88 -1.16 -5.56
N GLY A 81 15.67 0.15 -5.36
CA GLY A 81 14.99 1.03 -6.32
C GLY A 81 13.47 1.07 -6.18
N VAL A 82 12.91 0.48 -5.12
CA VAL A 82 11.46 0.57 -4.83
C VAL A 82 11.13 1.96 -4.32
N THR A 83 10.06 2.53 -4.87
CA THR A 83 9.54 3.86 -4.48
C THR A 83 8.08 3.82 -4.05
N THR A 84 7.38 2.73 -4.36
CA THR A 84 5.98 2.52 -3.99
C THR A 84 5.77 1.08 -3.56
N VAL A 85 5.04 0.89 -2.48
CA VAL A 85 4.61 -0.44 -2.01
C VAL A 85 3.09 -0.52 -1.98
N VAL A 86 2.55 -1.69 -2.31
CA VAL A 86 1.15 -2.05 -2.07
C VAL A 86 1.11 -2.98 -0.87
N VAL A 87 0.49 -2.53 0.21
CA VAL A 87 0.32 -3.27 1.47
C VAL A 87 -1.12 -3.76 1.62
N GLY A 88 -1.43 -4.48 2.71
CA GLY A 88 -2.76 -5.03 2.94
C GLY A 88 -3.01 -6.32 2.17
N ASN A 89 -1.96 -7.09 1.89
CA ASN A 89 -2.00 -8.30 1.07
C ASN A 89 -2.49 -9.54 1.85
N CYS A 90 -2.77 -10.62 1.12
CA CYS A 90 -3.06 -11.95 1.69
C CYS A 90 -4.25 -11.99 2.67
N GLY A 91 -5.21 -11.08 2.52
CA GLY A 91 -6.37 -10.99 3.39
C GLY A 91 -6.09 -10.36 4.75
N TYR A 92 -4.91 -9.78 4.96
CA TYR A 92 -4.53 -9.10 6.19
C TYR A 92 -4.36 -7.60 5.99
N SER A 93 -4.81 -6.81 6.96
CA SER A 93 -4.50 -5.40 7.15
C SER A 93 -4.56 -5.05 8.65
N PRO A 94 -3.84 -4.03 9.13
CA PRO A 94 -3.77 -3.68 10.56
C PRO A 94 -5.03 -3.00 11.09
N ALA A 95 -5.99 -2.69 10.21
CA ALA A 95 -7.27 -2.08 10.52
C ALA A 95 -8.36 -2.70 9.61
N PRO A 96 -9.64 -2.70 10.04
CA PRO A 96 -10.16 -2.16 11.30
C PRO A 96 -9.91 -3.06 12.53
N LEU A 97 -9.79 -2.41 13.69
CA LEU A 97 -9.70 -3.03 15.01
C LEU A 97 -11.02 -2.84 15.78
N THR A 98 -11.60 -3.95 16.19
CA THR A 98 -12.81 -4.07 17.01
C THR A 98 -12.51 -4.94 18.22
N ASP A 99 -13.47 -5.05 19.15
CA ASP A 99 -13.29 -5.97 20.29
C ASP A 99 -13.32 -7.44 19.85
N ASN A 100 -13.96 -7.78 18.71
CA ASN A 100 -14.00 -9.15 18.18
C ASN A 100 -12.67 -9.66 17.63
N ASN A 101 -11.80 -8.77 17.14
CA ASN A 101 -10.51 -9.13 16.54
C ASN A 101 -9.29 -8.56 17.27
N ARG A 102 -9.48 -7.97 18.46
CA ARG A 102 -8.39 -7.39 19.25
C ARG A 102 -7.24 -8.37 19.45
N GLU A 103 -7.52 -9.55 19.98
CA GLU A 103 -6.50 -10.56 20.24
C GLU A 103 -5.79 -11.01 18.95
N PHE A 104 -6.55 -11.14 17.85
CA PHE A 104 -6.01 -11.53 16.55
C PHE A 104 -5.03 -10.48 15.99
N LEU A 105 -5.40 -9.19 16.06
CA LEU A 105 -4.54 -8.11 15.59
C LEU A 105 -3.36 -7.89 16.55
N GLU A 106 -3.55 -7.97 17.86
CA GLU A 106 -2.45 -7.88 18.83
C GLU A 106 -1.42 -9.01 18.64
N TYR A 107 -1.87 -10.21 18.31
CA TYR A 107 -0.97 -11.32 17.97
C TYR A 107 -0.23 -11.11 16.64
N SER A 108 -0.95 -10.64 15.61
CA SER A 108 -0.40 -10.39 14.28
C SER A 108 0.61 -9.22 14.29
N GLU A 109 0.32 -8.18 15.06
CA GLU A 109 1.12 -6.96 15.21
C GLU A 109 2.11 -7.00 16.38
N ARG A 110 2.35 -8.17 17.00
CA ARG A 110 3.14 -8.27 18.24
C ARG A 110 4.54 -7.64 18.16
N GLU A 111 5.19 -7.68 17.00
CA GLU A 111 6.52 -7.08 16.82
C GLU A 111 6.43 -5.56 16.71
N PHE A 112 5.43 -5.04 16.00
CA PHE A 112 5.13 -3.61 15.96
C PHE A 112 4.76 -3.09 17.36
N ILE A 113 3.89 -3.79 18.07
CA ILE A 113 3.45 -3.44 19.43
C ILE A 113 4.61 -3.37 20.42
N LYS A 114 5.62 -4.24 20.30
CA LYS A 114 6.82 -4.18 21.14
C LYS A 114 7.58 -2.85 20.98
N GLU A 115 7.60 -2.30 19.76
CA GLU A 115 8.31 -1.06 19.44
C GLU A 115 7.49 0.19 19.80
N VAL A 116 6.16 0.16 19.59
CA VAL A 116 5.31 1.37 19.73
C VAL A 116 4.35 1.37 20.93
N GLY A 117 4.24 0.27 21.67
CA GLY A 117 3.44 0.17 22.89
C GLY A 117 1.95 -0.15 22.70
N GLY A 118 1.50 -0.43 21.47
CA GLY A 118 0.12 -0.82 21.18
C GLY A 118 -0.32 -0.46 19.76
N ILE A 119 -1.53 -0.89 19.38
CA ILE A 119 -2.16 -0.49 18.11
C ILE A 119 -2.83 0.88 18.32
N PRO A 120 -2.37 1.94 17.64
CA PRO A 120 -2.79 3.30 17.99
C PRO A 120 -3.96 3.82 17.12
N TRP A 121 -4.67 2.92 16.45
CA TRP A 121 -5.85 3.17 15.61
C TRP A 121 -6.94 2.13 15.90
N ARG A 122 -8.20 2.52 15.64
CA ARG A 122 -9.36 1.62 15.62
C ARG A 122 -9.95 1.47 14.23
N SER A 123 -10.17 2.57 13.51
CA SER A 123 -10.75 2.53 12.17
C SER A 123 -9.67 2.45 11.08
N PHE A 124 -10.10 2.09 9.87
CA PHE A 124 -9.23 2.14 8.68
C PHE A 124 -8.81 3.59 8.36
N SER A 125 -9.71 4.56 8.54
CA SER A 125 -9.43 5.98 8.34
C SER A 125 -8.40 6.52 9.33
N GLU A 126 -8.42 6.09 10.60
CA GLU A 126 -7.40 6.46 11.59
C GLU A 126 -6.02 5.89 11.24
N TYR A 127 -5.97 4.66 10.74
CA TYR A 127 -4.75 4.05 10.23
C TYR A 127 -4.19 4.85 9.05
N LEU A 128 -5.01 5.15 8.03
CA LEU A 128 -4.57 5.93 6.87
C LEU A 128 -4.15 7.35 7.25
N ALA A 129 -4.85 8.03 8.15
CA ALA A 129 -4.48 9.37 8.61
C ALA A 129 -3.10 9.39 9.29
N ARG A 130 -2.76 8.35 10.06
CA ARG A 130 -1.44 8.20 10.65
C ARG A 130 -0.37 7.89 9.60
N LEU A 131 -0.69 7.03 8.63
CA LEU A 131 0.22 6.70 7.53
C LEU A 131 0.52 7.94 6.67
N GLU A 132 -0.48 8.79 6.43
CA GLU A 132 -0.34 10.04 5.69
C GLU A 132 0.54 11.04 6.43
N ALA A 133 0.34 11.18 7.75
CA ALA A 133 1.13 12.09 8.59
C ALA A 133 2.58 11.63 8.82
N LEU A 134 2.91 10.37 8.52
CA LEU A 134 4.25 9.83 8.64
C LEU A 134 5.14 10.31 7.49
N GLU A 135 6.22 11.02 7.82
CA GLU A 135 7.33 11.28 6.89
C GLU A 135 8.04 9.96 6.61
N LYS A 136 8.01 9.52 5.36
CA LYS A 136 8.46 8.19 4.92
C LYS A 136 9.08 8.26 3.53
N SER A 137 10.03 7.37 3.26
CA SER A 137 10.74 7.34 1.97
C SER A 137 9.92 6.75 0.81
N LEU A 138 8.86 6.00 1.12
CA LEU A 138 8.06 5.26 0.13
C LEU A 138 6.64 5.83 0.03
N ASN A 139 6.10 5.79 -1.18
CA ASN A 139 4.65 5.84 -1.37
C ASN A 139 4.02 4.53 -0.89
N VAL A 140 2.84 4.59 -0.29
CA VAL A 140 2.16 3.41 0.23
C VAL A 140 0.71 3.41 -0.26
N ALA A 141 0.35 2.42 -1.08
CA ALA A 141 -1.02 2.12 -1.45
C ALA A 141 -1.54 0.97 -0.58
N VAL A 142 -2.74 1.10 -0.04
CA VAL A 142 -3.26 0.18 0.99
C VAL A 142 -4.48 -0.57 0.48
N LEU A 143 -4.46 -1.89 0.58
CA LEU A 143 -5.64 -2.75 0.46
C LEU A 143 -6.22 -3.05 1.85
N VAL A 144 -7.52 -3.29 1.95
CA VAL A 144 -8.12 -3.83 3.17
C VAL A 144 -8.15 -5.37 3.11
N GLY A 145 -7.77 -6.02 4.21
CA GLY A 145 -7.73 -7.48 4.28
C GLY A 145 -9.11 -8.08 4.51
N HIS A 146 -9.54 -9.01 3.66
CA HIS A 146 -10.77 -9.81 3.86
C HIS A 146 -10.78 -10.53 5.21
N GLY A 147 -9.66 -11.13 5.62
CA GLY A 147 -9.50 -11.78 6.92
C GLY A 147 -9.62 -10.78 8.08
N THR A 148 -9.12 -9.55 7.92
CA THR A 148 -9.30 -8.49 8.91
C THR A 148 -10.77 -8.06 9.04
N LEU A 149 -11.47 -7.86 7.92
CA LEU A 149 -12.92 -7.57 7.92
C LEU A 149 -13.73 -8.70 8.56
N ARG A 150 -13.41 -9.93 8.19
CA ARG A 150 -14.07 -11.12 8.72
C ARG A 150 -13.84 -11.28 10.21
N SER A 151 -12.61 -11.10 10.68
CA SER A 151 -12.32 -11.13 12.12
C SER A 151 -13.02 -10.01 12.87
N ALA A 152 -13.12 -8.81 12.30
CA ALA A 152 -13.78 -7.68 12.95
C ALA A 152 -15.27 -7.95 13.26
N VAL A 153 -15.95 -8.77 12.45
CA VAL A 153 -17.39 -9.07 12.62
C VAL A 153 -17.64 -10.44 13.25
N LEU A 154 -16.86 -11.45 12.88
CA LEU A 154 -17.09 -12.86 13.26
C LEU A 154 -16.07 -13.40 14.26
N GLY A 155 -14.99 -12.65 14.54
CA GLY A 155 -13.80 -13.20 15.19
C GLY A 155 -13.06 -14.20 14.29
N VAL A 156 -12.21 -15.03 14.89
CA VAL A 156 -11.35 -15.99 14.15
C VAL A 156 -11.95 -17.38 13.96
N GLY A 157 -13.22 -17.57 14.36
CA GLY A 157 -13.88 -18.88 14.36
C GLY A 157 -14.35 -19.37 12.99
N GLU A 158 -14.61 -20.67 12.89
CA GLU A 158 -15.24 -21.31 11.73
C GLU A 158 -16.76 -21.04 11.73
N VAL A 159 -17.14 -19.84 11.28
CA VAL A 159 -18.53 -19.37 11.32
C VAL A 159 -18.94 -18.81 9.96
N LYS A 160 -20.13 -19.18 9.47
CA LYS A 160 -20.73 -18.52 8.30
C LYS A 160 -21.47 -17.25 8.74
N PRO A 161 -21.24 -16.09 8.08
CA PRO A 161 -21.93 -14.87 8.45
C PRO A 161 -23.43 -15.01 8.20
N SER A 162 -24.25 -14.52 9.13
CA SER A 162 -25.63 -14.16 8.83
C SER A 162 -25.68 -13.00 7.83
N GLU A 163 -26.83 -12.76 7.20
CA GLU A 163 -27.00 -11.61 6.28
C GLU A 163 -26.63 -10.27 6.95
N LYS A 164 -27.01 -10.09 8.23
CA LYS A 164 -26.66 -8.88 9.00
C LYS A 164 -25.14 -8.73 9.18
N GLN A 165 -24.44 -9.81 9.47
CA GLN A 165 -22.98 -9.79 9.63
C GLN A 165 -22.27 -9.58 8.29
N LEU A 166 -22.81 -10.15 7.20
CA LEU A 166 -22.29 -9.89 5.85
C LEU A 166 -22.47 -8.42 5.47
N ASP A 167 -23.62 -7.82 5.79
CA ASP A 167 -23.85 -6.39 5.58
C ASP A 167 -22.94 -5.52 6.44
N GLU A 168 -22.60 -5.94 7.66
CA GLU A 168 -21.62 -5.26 8.51
C GLU A 168 -20.19 -5.34 7.94
N MET A 169 -19.77 -6.49 7.41
CA MET A 169 -18.48 -6.59 6.69
C MET A 169 -18.45 -5.70 5.44
N LYS A 170 -19.57 -5.63 4.70
CA LYS A 170 -19.71 -4.74 3.54
C LYS A 170 -19.65 -3.27 3.94
N TYR A 171 -20.23 -2.90 5.08
CA TYR A 171 -20.16 -1.56 5.64
C TYR A 171 -18.71 -1.18 5.99
N LEU A 172 -17.99 -2.01 6.74
CA LEU A 172 -16.58 -1.76 7.10
C LEU A 172 -15.68 -1.68 5.86
N LEU A 173 -15.94 -2.52 4.85
CA LEU A 173 -15.25 -2.44 3.56
C LEU A 173 -15.54 -1.12 2.85
N ALA A 174 -16.80 -0.69 2.78
CA ALA A 174 -17.17 0.59 2.18
C ALA A 174 -16.51 1.77 2.91
N GLU A 175 -16.48 1.77 4.25
CA GLU A 175 -15.76 2.80 5.02
C GLU A 175 -14.25 2.83 4.73
N ALA A 176 -13.62 1.66 4.57
CA ALA A 176 -12.21 1.58 4.18
C ALA A 176 -11.98 2.14 2.76
N MET A 177 -12.86 1.82 1.81
CA MET A 177 -12.80 2.35 0.43
C MET A 177 -13.04 3.88 0.41
N ASP A 178 -14.03 4.38 1.16
CA ASP A 178 -14.32 5.82 1.32
C ASP A 178 -13.11 6.57 1.91
N ALA A 179 -12.38 5.93 2.84
CA ALA A 179 -11.18 6.50 3.45
C ALA A 179 -9.96 6.54 2.50
N GLY A 180 -9.99 5.80 1.39
CA GLY A 180 -8.91 5.78 0.40
C GLY A 180 -8.22 4.42 0.20
N ALA A 181 -8.80 3.32 0.67
CA ALA A 181 -8.30 1.98 0.29
C ALA A 181 -8.37 1.80 -1.24
N PHE A 182 -7.31 1.21 -1.81
CA PHE A 182 -7.23 0.91 -3.24
C PHE A 182 -8.03 -0.34 -3.65
N GLY A 183 -8.51 -1.10 -2.67
CA GLY A 183 -9.18 -2.37 -2.91
C GLY A 183 -9.18 -3.28 -1.70
N MET A 184 -9.47 -4.56 -1.93
CA MET A 184 -9.48 -5.60 -0.92
C MET A 184 -8.59 -6.77 -1.36
N SER A 185 -7.86 -7.37 -0.43
CA SER A 185 -7.15 -8.64 -0.67
C SER A 185 -7.83 -9.81 0.03
N SER A 186 -7.60 -11.03 -0.46
CA SER A 186 -8.08 -12.27 0.15
C SER A 186 -6.95 -13.22 0.55
N GLY A 187 -7.19 -13.98 1.62
CA GLY A 187 -6.23 -14.92 2.21
C GLY A 187 -6.87 -16.28 2.44
N LEU A 188 -7.26 -16.97 1.35
CA LEU A 188 -8.16 -18.13 1.43
C LEU A 188 -7.54 -19.39 2.04
N ILE A 189 -6.24 -19.38 2.33
CA ILE A 189 -5.54 -20.44 3.05
C ILE A 189 -5.32 -20.13 4.53
N TYR A 190 -5.64 -18.91 4.98
CA TYR A 190 -5.35 -18.41 6.32
C TYR A 190 -6.65 -18.22 7.13
N VAL A 191 -6.55 -18.37 8.44
CA VAL A 191 -7.64 -18.03 9.36
C VAL A 191 -7.78 -16.50 9.45
N PRO A 192 -8.99 -15.92 9.45
CA PRO A 192 -10.29 -16.59 9.27
C PRO A 192 -10.78 -16.71 7.81
N GLY A 193 -10.02 -16.19 6.85
CA GLY A 193 -10.40 -16.12 5.43
C GLY A 193 -10.77 -17.48 4.82
N MET A 194 -10.09 -18.56 5.23
CA MET A 194 -10.33 -19.93 4.78
C MET A 194 -11.74 -20.47 5.04
N PHE A 195 -12.49 -19.86 5.97
CA PHE A 195 -13.86 -20.27 6.30
C PHE A 195 -14.93 -19.59 5.44
N SER A 196 -14.54 -18.64 4.59
CA SER A 196 -15.45 -17.96 3.66
C SER A 196 -15.99 -18.92 2.58
N ASP A 197 -17.04 -18.51 1.89
CA ASP A 197 -17.46 -19.15 0.65
C ASP A 197 -17.50 -18.14 -0.50
N THR A 198 -17.71 -18.66 -1.70
CA THR A 198 -17.80 -17.85 -2.91
C THR A 198 -18.88 -16.77 -2.82
N ARG A 199 -19.99 -17.00 -2.12
CA ARG A 199 -21.06 -16.00 -2.00
C ARG A 199 -20.59 -14.80 -1.20
N GLU A 200 -19.93 -15.04 -0.06
CA GLU A 200 -19.33 -13.98 0.75
C GLU A 200 -18.33 -13.15 -0.05
N LEU A 201 -17.41 -13.81 -0.77
CA LEU A 201 -16.40 -13.12 -1.58
C LEU A 201 -17.03 -12.29 -2.71
N ILE A 202 -18.06 -12.82 -3.39
CA ILE A 202 -18.81 -12.09 -4.43
C ILE A 202 -19.47 -10.84 -3.84
N GLU A 203 -20.12 -10.96 -2.68
CA GLU A 203 -20.82 -9.83 -2.06
C GLU A 203 -19.88 -8.70 -1.62
N LEU A 204 -18.67 -9.04 -1.15
CA LEU A 204 -17.64 -8.06 -0.84
C LEU A 204 -17.00 -7.48 -2.11
N ALA A 205 -16.70 -8.30 -3.12
CA ALA A 205 -16.16 -7.83 -4.40
C ALA A 205 -17.12 -6.86 -5.12
N LYS A 206 -18.44 -7.03 -4.97
CA LYS A 206 -19.44 -6.06 -5.45
C LYS A 206 -19.32 -4.70 -4.77
N VAL A 207 -18.83 -4.62 -3.53
CA VAL A 207 -18.55 -3.33 -2.88
C VAL A 207 -17.30 -2.72 -3.51
N VAL A 208 -16.19 -3.46 -3.56
CA VAL A 208 -14.92 -3.03 -4.18
C VAL A 208 -15.14 -2.47 -5.58
N SER A 209 -15.94 -3.16 -6.41
CA SER A 209 -16.24 -2.75 -7.78
C SER A 209 -16.96 -1.40 -7.89
N ARG A 210 -17.77 -0.98 -6.91
CA ARG A 210 -18.45 0.34 -6.93
C ARG A 210 -17.47 1.50 -6.81
N TYR A 211 -16.33 1.23 -6.19
CA TYR A 211 -15.24 2.19 -5.99
C TYR A 211 -14.18 2.13 -7.10
N GLY A 212 -14.32 1.22 -8.06
CA GLY A 212 -13.25 0.96 -9.04
C GLY A 212 -11.99 0.35 -8.42
N GLY A 213 -12.09 -0.23 -7.21
CA GLY A 213 -10.96 -0.82 -6.50
C GLY A 213 -10.55 -2.19 -7.07
N VAL A 214 -9.40 -2.67 -6.61
CA VAL A 214 -8.84 -3.96 -7.01
C VAL A 214 -9.24 -5.06 -6.02
N TYR A 215 -9.53 -6.26 -6.55
CA TYR A 215 -9.58 -7.49 -5.74
C TYR A 215 -8.27 -8.26 -5.96
N ALA A 216 -7.54 -8.54 -4.89
CA ALA A 216 -6.24 -9.23 -4.90
C ALA A 216 -6.28 -10.60 -4.21
#